data_AF-A0A9X1TKL0-F1
#
_entry.id   AF-A0A9X1TKL0-F1
#
_cell.length_a   1.000
_cell.length_b   1.000
_cell.length_c   1.000
_cell.angle_alpha   90.00
_cell.angle_beta   90.00
_cell.angle_gamma   90.00
#
_symmetry.space_group_name_H-M   'P 1'
#
loop_
_entity.id
_entity.type
_entity.pdbx_description
1 polymer ?
#
loop_
_entity_poly.entity_id
_entity_poly.type
_entity_poly.pdbx_seq_one_letter_code
_entity_poly.pdbx_strand_id
1 'polypeptide(L)'
;MGMYISFIGATTEELDRAVKAPDRAEDDVDELFGGDDSTVPGRPSAELDKMWDGLQFLLGEAGVGREFMMEGFLIVEEGTLFGWSVEQVEAVARQLRATPWERLAPHFDPERMIKEKVYPHVWDVAPQSELEWLESAYGDLVEFFGAAADRGLGAFMTFTAGADVNARFTGAHRETPLHWAASTDDVPVLDALLDLGADIEADGAVIGGGTPLADAVAFGQWRCARRLVERGARTTLWQAAALGAADRVAACLTSETDPPTAEDITNALWCACHGGQRETAEHLLRRGGDVNWVGHDRLTALDAADRAGHGTLVGWLREQGAKSAAELV
;
A
#
# COMPACT_ATOMS: atom_id res chain seq x y z
N MET A 1 -6.21 -1.13 -10.29
CA MET A 1 -7.06 -1.02 -9.09
C MET A 1 -8.16 -2.05 -9.27
N GLY A 2 -8.14 -3.12 -8.49
CA GLY A 2 -9.20 -4.13 -8.51
C GLY A 2 -10.30 -3.71 -7.54
N MET A 3 -11.54 -3.90 -7.94
CA MET A 3 -12.69 -3.80 -7.05
C MET A 3 -12.87 -5.19 -6.43
N TYR A 4 -12.83 -5.27 -5.11
CA TYR A 4 -13.08 -6.51 -4.38
C TYR A 4 -14.57 -6.58 -4.08
N ILE A 5 -15.14 -7.76 -4.28
CA ILE A 5 -16.52 -8.03 -3.93
C ILE A 5 -16.54 -9.10 -2.87
N SER A 6 -17.21 -8.79 -1.77
CA SER A 6 -17.45 -9.75 -0.71
C SER A 6 -18.94 -9.82 -0.39
N PHE A 7 -19.33 -10.98 0.11
CA PHE A 7 -20.67 -11.28 0.58
C PHE A 7 -20.62 -11.76 2.02
N ILE A 8 -21.60 -11.34 2.81
CA ILE A 8 -21.79 -11.86 4.16
C ILE A 8 -23.27 -12.04 4.49
N GLY A 9 -23.60 -13.18 5.11
CA GLY A 9 -24.97 -13.50 5.48
C GLY A 9 -25.49 -12.53 6.54
N ALA A 10 -26.72 -12.07 6.38
CA ALA A 10 -27.34 -11.07 7.24
C ALA A 10 -28.75 -11.48 7.67
N THR A 11 -29.11 -11.17 8.91
CA THR A 11 -30.49 -11.28 9.40
C THR A 11 -31.35 -10.16 8.83
N THR A 12 -32.67 -10.34 8.81
CA THR A 12 -33.61 -9.28 8.40
C THR A 12 -33.46 -8.04 9.28
N GLU A 13 -33.20 -8.21 10.59
CA GLU A 13 -32.99 -7.10 11.50
C GLU A 13 -31.71 -6.30 11.21
N GLU A 14 -30.64 -6.97 10.77
CA GLU A 14 -29.39 -6.32 10.36
C GLU A 14 -29.58 -5.52 9.07
N LEU A 15 -30.24 -6.11 8.06
CA LEU A 15 -30.58 -5.42 6.80
C LEU A 15 -31.47 -4.19 7.06
N ASP A 16 -32.52 -4.35 7.86
CA ASP A 16 -33.42 -3.25 8.24
C ASP A 16 -32.69 -2.12 8.97
N ARG A 17 -31.68 -2.47 9.78
CA ARG A 17 -30.87 -1.47 10.51
C ARG A 17 -30.01 -0.68 9.54
N ALA A 18 -29.30 -1.37 8.64
CA ALA A 18 -28.45 -0.75 7.64
C ALA A 18 -29.24 0.22 6.73
N VAL A 19 -30.44 -0.18 6.29
CA VAL A 19 -31.34 0.69 5.50
C VAL A 19 -31.81 1.93 6.29
N LYS A 20 -32.01 1.81 7.60
CA LYS A 20 -32.47 2.93 8.44
C LYS A 20 -31.34 3.88 8.83
N ALA A 21 -30.09 3.44 8.76
CA ALA A 21 -28.91 4.19 9.17
C ALA A 21 -27.76 4.00 8.17
N PRO A 22 -27.90 4.48 6.92
CA PRO A 22 -26.91 4.27 5.85
C PRO A 22 -25.53 4.84 6.22
N ASP A 23 -25.47 5.99 6.92
CA ASP A 23 -24.22 6.62 7.37
C ASP A 23 -23.36 5.75 8.30
N ARG A 24 -23.94 4.68 8.87
CA ARG A 24 -23.26 3.73 9.77
C ARG A 24 -23.22 2.31 9.20
N ALA A 25 -23.83 2.09 8.04
CA ALA A 25 -24.07 0.75 7.54
C ALA A 25 -22.77 0.04 7.15
N GLU A 26 -21.77 0.77 6.63
CA GLU A 26 -20.46 0.19 6.30
C GLU A 26 -19.73 -0.28 7.56
N ASP A 27 -19.60 0.57 8.59
CA ASP A 27 -18.99 0.21 9.87
C ASP A 27 -19.69 -1.01 10.52
N ASP A 28 -21.03 -1.00 10.55
CA ASP A 28 -21.84 -2.07 11.12
C ASP A 28 -21.66 -3.40 10.34
N VAL A 29 -21.42 -3.33 9.02
CA VAL A 29 -21.17 -4.50 8.16
C VAL A 29 -19.75 -5.01 8.31
N ASP A 30 -18.75 -4.12 8.42
CA ASP A 30 -17.36 -4.48 8.66
C ASP A 30 -17.18 -5.24 9.98
N GLU A 31 -17.96 -4.89 11.02
CA GLU A 31 -18.01 -5.66 12.27
C GLU A 31 -18.48 -7.12 12.05
N LEU A 32 -19.33 -7.38 11.06
CA LEU A 32 -19.81 -8.75 10.75
C LEU A 32 -18.71 -9.60 10.10
N PHE A 33 -17.78 -8.98 9.39
CA PHE A 33 -16.56 -9.64 8.90
C PHE A 33 -15.54 -9.90 10.00
N GLY A 34 -15.81 -9.43 11.24
CA GLY A 34 -15.08 -9.78 12.46
C GLY A 34 -13.81 -8.97 12.73
N GLY A 35 -13.64 -7.80 12.09
CA GLY A 35 -12.44 -6.98 12.25
C GLY A 35 -11.22 -7.59 11.56
N ASP A 36 -10.05 -7.55 12.20
CA ASP A 36 -8.73 -8.07 11.74
C ASP A 36 -8.76 -9.53 11.23
N ASP A 37 -9.27 -9.69 10.01
CA ASP A 37 -9.13 -10.85 9.13
C ASP A 37 -9.76 -12.17 9.65
N SER A 38 -10.89 -12.11 10.37
CA SER A 38 -11.60 -13.35 10.76
C SER A 38 -13.13 -13.24 10.73
N THR A 39 -13.74 -13.96 9.79
CA THR A 39 -15.21 -14.07 9.68
C THR A 39 -15.83 -14.57 10.98
N VAL A 40 -16.99 -14.00 11.37
CA VAL A 40 -17.70 -14.42 12.59
C VAL A 40 -18.02 -15.93 12.47
N PRO A 41 -17.54 -16.78 13.42
CA PRO A 41 -17.65 -18.23 13.30
C PRO A 41 -19.07 -18.70 13.02
N GLY A 42 -19.23 -19.43 11.92
CA GLY A 42 -20.53 -19.98 11.52
C GLY A 42 -21.49 -18.97 10.91
N ARG A 43 -21.05 -17.81 10.42
CA ARG A 43 -21.81 -16.97 9.48
C ARG A 43 -21.32 -17.25 8.04
N PRO A 44 -22.20 -17.48 7.05
CA PRO A 44 -21.76 -17.67 5.66
C PRO A 44 -21.13 -16.38 5.13
N SER A 45 -20.02 -16.51 4.40
CA SER A 45 -19.37 -15.40 3.69
C SER A 45 -18.68 -15.92 2.43
N ALA A 46 -18.48 -15.06 1.45
CA ALA A 46 -17.65 -15.34 0.27
C ALA A 46 -16.88 -14.09 -0.14
N GLU A 47 -15.66 -14.27 -0.64
CA GLU A 47 -14.84 -13.21 -1.24
C GLU A 47 -14.50 -13.60 -2.67
N LEU A 48 -14.84 -12.74 -3.62
CA LEU A 48 -14.76 -13.05 -5.04
C LEU A 48 -13.63 -12.30 -5.75
N ASP A 49 -12.85 -11.47 -5.02
CA ASP A 49 -11.76 -10.62 -5.54
C ASP A 49 -12.14 -10.03 -6.92
N LYS A 50 -11.23 -10.09 -7.90
CA LYS A 50 -11.41 -9.67 -9.29
C LYS A 50 -12.14 -10.70 -10.16
N MET A 51 -12.67 -11.79 -9.60
CA MET A 51 -13.30 -12.85 -10.40
C MET A 51 -14.75 -12.55 -10.77
N TRP A 52 -15.37 -11.57 -10.13
CA TRP A 52 -16.78 -11.22 -10.34
C TRP A 52 -17.15 -10.98 -11.80
N ASP A 53 -16.44 -10.10 -12.52
CA ASP A 53 -16.77 -9.82 -13.92
C ASP A 53 -16.47 -11.03 -14.82
N GLY A 54 -15.49 -11.86 -14.43
CA GLY A 54 -15.23 -13.14 -15.09
C GLY A 54 -16.41 -14.09 -14.97
N LEU A 55 -16.94 -14.27 -13.75
CA LEU A 55 -18.13 -15.08 -13.50
C LEU A 55 -19.38 -14.52 -14.21
N GLN A 56 -19.58 -13.20 -14.20
CA GLN A 56 -20.64 -12.53 -14.96
C GLN A 56 -20.55 -12.81 -16.46
N PHE A 57 -19.34 -12.76 -17.01
CA PHE A 57 -19.10 -13.09 -18.41
C PHE A 57 -19.51 -14.54 -18.70
N LEU A 58 -19.01 -15.50 -17.93
CA LEU A 58 -19.31 -16.93 -18.13
C LEU A 58 -20.81 -17.23 -18.00
N LEU A 59 -21.47 -16.69 -16.98
CA LEU A 59 -22.91 -16.88 -16.74
C LEU A 59 -23.73 -16.32 -17.91
N GLY A 60 -23.35 -15.13 -18.39
CA GLY A 60 -23.96 -14.52 -19.56
C GLY A 60 -23.83 -15.37 -20.83
N GLU A 61 -22.64 -15.89 -21.09
CA GLU A 61 -22.39 -16.76 -22.26
C GLU A 61 -23.11 -18.11 -22.14
N ALA A 62 -23.30 -18.62 -20.92
CA ALA A 62 -24.09 -19.82 -20.64
C ALA A 62 -25.62 -19.61 -20.71
N GLY A 63 -26.07 -18.40 -21.08
CA GLY A 63 -27.49 -18.04 -21.19
C GLY A 63 -28.20 -17.92 -19.83
N VAL A 64 -27.44 -17.81 -18.75
CA VAL A 64 -27.95 -17.50 -17.42
C VAL A 64 -28.04 -15.98 -17.34
N GLY A 65 -29.25 -15.45 -17.10
CA GLY A 65 -29.47 -14.00 -17.10
C GLY A 65 -28.43 -13.30 -16.22
N ARG A 66 -27.82 -12.20 -16.65
CA ARG A 66 -26.77 -11.52 -15.86
C ARG A 66 -27.35 -10.74 -14.67
N GLU A 67 -28.66 -10.51 -14.72
CA GLU A 67 -29.40 -9.62 -13.84
C GLU A 67 -29.47 -10.16 -12.40
N PHE A 68 -29.56 -11.48 -12.20
CA PHE A 68 -29.77 -12.05 -10.85
C PHE A 68 -28.61 -11.79 -9.88
N MET A 69 -27.40 -11.52 -10.37
CA MET A 69 -26.23 -11.18 -9.54
C MET A 69 -26.17 -9.70 -9.15
N MET A 70 -27.05 -8.87 -9.71
CA MET A 70 -27.13 -7.43 -9.45
C MET A 70 -28.50 -7.03 -8.87
N GLU A 71 -29.28 -8.00 -8.38
CA GLU A 71 -30.63 -7.73 -7.84
C GLU A 71 -30.63 -7.08 -6.44
N GLY A 72 -29.48 -7.03 -5.76
CA GLY A 72 -29.35 -6.37 -4.46
C GLY A 72 -29.83 -4.91 -4.50
N PHE A 73 -30.48 -4.48 -3.43
CA PHE A 73 -30.91 -3.08 -3.28
C PHE A 73 -29.77 -2.24 -2.70
N LEU A 74 -29.62 -1.01 -3.21
CA LEU A 74 -28.61 -0.07 -2.76
C LEU A 74 -28.89 0.37 -1.32
N ILE A 75 -27.89 0.30 -0.44
CA ILE A 75 -27.96 0.80 0.93
C ILE A 75 -27.24 2.15 1.06
N VAL A 76 -26.05 2.25 0.47
CA VAL A 76 -25.19 3.44 0.50
C VAL A 76 -25.17 4.08 -0.89
N GLU A 77 -25.40 5.39 -0.99
CA GLU A 77 -25.59 6.09 -2.29
C GLU A 77 -24.36 6.00 -3.19
N GLU A 78 -23.16 5.87 -2.61
CA GLU A 78 -21.88 5.71 -3.29
C GLU A 78 -21.76 4.41 -4.09
N GLY A 79 -22.67 3.44 -3.92
CA GLY A 79 -22.61 2.17 -4.65
C GLY A 79 -21.60 1.18 -4.07
N THR A 80 -21.24 1.35 -2.79
CA THR A 80 -20.26 0.52 -2.07
C THR A 80 -20.91 -0.59 -1.25
N LEU A 81 -22.19 -0.46 -0.89
CA LEU A 81 -22.92 -1.42 -0.07
C LEU A 81 -24.33 -1.69 -0.61
N PHE A 82 -24.64 -2.97 -0.78
CA PHE A 82 -25.93 -3.49 -1.23
C PHE A 82 -26.48 -4.53 -0.25
N GLY A 83 -27.79 -4.55 -0.10
CA GLY A 83 -28.53 -5.55 0.66
C GLY A 83 -29.26 -6.53 -0.26
N TRP A 84 -29.40 -7.77 0.21
CA TRP A 84 -30.14 -8.84 -0.45
C TRP A 84 -31.15 -9.40 0.53
N SER A 85 -32.44 -9.39 0.17
CA SER A 85 -33.47 -10.01 0.98
C SER A 85 -33.32 -11.54 1.02
N VAL A 86 -33.99 -12.18 1.97
CA VAL A 86 -34.02 -13.65 2.07
C VAL A 86 -34.55 -14.27 0.77
N GLU A 87 -35.60 -13.70 0.19
CA GLU A 87 -36.19 -14.16 -1.06
C GLU A 87 -35.23 -14.03 -2.25
N GLN A 88 -34.44 -12.95 -2.29
CA GLN A 88 -33.42 -12.75 -3.32
C GLN A 88 -32.30 -13.78 -3.17
N VAL A 89 -31.78 -13.97 -1.95
CA VAL A 89 -30.77 -15.00 -1.66
C VAL A 89 -31.27 -16.40 -2.06
N GLU A 90 -32.51 -16.75 -1.72
CA GLU A 90 -33.12 -18.03 -2.12
C GLU A 90 -33.24 -18.19 -3.65
N ALA A 91 -33.59 -17.12 -4.36
CA ALA A 91 -33.69 -17.12 -5.81
C ALA A 91 -32.31 -17.35 -6.46
N VAL A 92 -31.30 -16.61 -6.01
CA VAL A 92 -29.90 -16.77 -6.46
C VAL A 92 -29.39 -18.18 -6.17
N ALA A 93 -29.56 -18.68 -4.94
CA ALA A 93 -29.14 -20.02 -4.55
C ALA A 93 -29.75 -21.10 -5.44
N ARG A 94 -31.04 -20.98 -5.77
CA ARG A 94 -31.73 -21.91 -6.68
C ARG A 94 -31.15 -21.88 -8.08
N GLN A 95 -30.83 -20.71 -8.60
CA GLN A 95 -30.26 -20.53 -9.93
C GLN A 95 -28.82 -21.04 -10.04
N LEU A 96 -28.00 -20.78 -9.02
CA LEU A 96 -26.63 -21.29 -8.92
C LEU A 96 -26.62 -22.82 -8.81
N ARG A 97 -27.47 -23.41 -7.96
CA ARG A 97 -27.65 -24.89 -7.86
C ARG A 97 -28.08 -25.54 -9.17
N ALA A 98 -28.81 -24.82 -10.03
CA ALA A 98 -29.24 -25.29 -11.35
C ALA A 98 -28.19 -25.06 -12.45
N THR A 99 -27.06 -24.42 -12.12
CA THR A 99 -26.01 -24.05 -13.05
C THR A 99 -24.68 -24.65 -12.58
N PRO A 100 -24.42 -25.95 -12.85
CA PRO A 100 -23.15 -26.55 -12.48
C PRO A 100 -21.99 -25.96 -13.30
N TRP A 101 -20.77 -25.99 -12.75
CA TRP A 101 -19.56 -25.38 -13.32
C TRP A 101 -19.26 -25.87 -14.75
N GLU A 102 -19.59 -27.12 -15.08
CA GLU A 102 -19.42 -27.72 -16.41
C GLU A 102 -20.23 -27.00 -17.50
N ARG A 103 -21.26 -26.23 -17.11
CA ARG A 103 -21.97 -25.33 -18.04
C ARG A 103 -21.23 -24.02 -18.28
N LEU A 104 -20.37 -23.58 -17.37
CA LEU A 104 -19.65 -22.30 -17.43
C LEU A 104 -18.26 -22.47 -18.05
N ALA A 105 -17.51 -23.49 -17.64
CA ALA A 105 -16.13 -23.72 -18.06
C ALA A 105 -15.89 -23.67 -19.59
N PRO A 106 -16.78 -24.20 -20.46
CA PRO A 106 -16.59 -24.12 -21.91
C PRO A 106 -16.64 -22.70 -22.49
N HIS A 107 -17.15 -21.73 -21.75
CA HIS A 107 -17.24 -20.33 -22.17
C HIS A 107 -16.04 -19.49 -21.76
N PHE A 108 -15.07 -20.06 -21.04
CA PHE A 108 -13.85 -19.36 -20.69
C PHE A 108 -12.99 -19.08 -21.93
N ASP A 109 -12.86 -17.79 -22.25
CA ASP A 109 -12.14 -17.29 -23.41
C ASP A 109 -11.33 -16.04 -22.98
N PRO A 110 -10.09 -16.22 -22.48
CA PRO A 110 -9.30 -15.11 -21.95
C PRO A 110 -9.00 -14.06 -23.01
N GLU A 111 -8.81 -14.44 -24.27
CA GLU A 111 -8.57 -13.49 -25.36
C GLU A 111 -9.77 -12.57 -25.58
N ARG A 112 -10.97 -13.16 -25.60
CA ARG A 112 -12.22 -12.40 -25.74
C ARG A 112 -12.50 -11.55 -24.50
N MET A 113 -12.29 -12.08 -23.31
CA MET A 113 -12.48 -11.35 -22.05
C MET A 113 -11.57 -10.11 -21.98
N ILE A 114 -10.29 -10.24 -22.35
CA ILE A 114 -9.36 -9.10 -22.46
C ILE A 114 -9.86 -8.08 -23.49
N LYS A 115 -10.27 -8.54 -24.67
CA LYS A 115 -10.75 -7.69 -25.76
C LYS A 115 -12.02 -6.91 -25.38
N GLU A 116 -12.93 -7.55 -24.65
CA GLU A 116 -14.17 -6.97 -24.15
C GLU A 116 -13.98 -6.17 -22.85
N LYS A 117 -12.74 -6.07 -22.35
CA LYS A 117 -12.37 -5.35 -21.12
C LYS A 117 -13.00 -5.91 -19.85
N VAL A 118 -13.32 -7.19 -19.84
CA VAL A 118 -13.63 -7.95 -18.61
C VAL A 118 -12.31 -8.12 -17.89
N TYR A 119 -12.01 -7.32 -16.86
CA TYR A 119 -10.73 -7.29 -16.13
C TYR A 119 -9.48 -7.68 -16.96
N PRO A 120 -9.09 -6.86 -17.96
CA PRO A 120 -8.13 -7.25 -19.00
C PRO A 120 -6.69 -7.48 -18.51
N HIS A 121 -6.41 -7.26 -17.23
CA HIS A 121 -5.11 -7.47 -16.59
C HIS A 121 -5.06 -8.74 -15.72
N VAL A 122 -6.18 -9.47 -15.62
CA VAL A 122 -6.31 -10.68 -14.79
C VAL A 122 -6.01 -11.95 -15.59
N TRP A 123 -6.31 -11.96 -16.88
CA TRP A 123 -6.23 -13.16 -17.70
C TRP A 123 -4.88 -13.25 -18.45
N ASP A 124 -4.13 -14.34 -18.28
CA ASP A 124 -2.93 -14.63 -19.07
C ASP A 124 -3.25 -15.62 -20.23
N VAL A 125 -2.32 -15.72 -21.18
CA VAL A 125 -2.36 -16.61 -22.35
C VAL A 125 -2.03 -18.07 -21.97
N ALA A 126 -1.74 -18.35 -20.68
CA ALA A 126 -1.50 -19.67 -20.10
C ALA A 126 -2.63 -20.08 -19.11
N PRO A 127 -3.83 -20.43 -19.61
CA PRO A 127 -5.15 -20.23 -18.97
C PRO A 127 -5.56 -21.13 -17.80
N GLN A 128 -4.75 -22.14 -17.45
CA GLN A 128 -5.26 -23.22 -16.59
C GLN A 128 -5.45 -22.77 -15.13
N SER A 129 -4.55 -21.94 -14.63
CA SER A 129 -4.63 -21.36 -13.28
C SER A 129 -5.85 -20.46 -13.10
N GLU A 130 -6.19 -19.68 -14.12
CA GLU A 130 -7.29 -18.71 -14.09
C GLU A 130 -8.64 -19.41 -14.15
N LEU A 131 -8.74 -20.50 -14.93
CA LEU A 131 -9.95 -21.32 -14.96
C LEU A 131 -10.18 -22.03 -13.61
N GLU A 132 -9.13 -22.58 -13.00
CA GLU A 132 -9.20 -23.17 -11.66
C GLU A 132 -9.58 -22.13 -10.59
N TRP A 133 -9.09 -20.89 -10.74
CA TRP A 133 -9.44 -19.80 -9.83
C TRP A 133 -10.90 -19.35 -9.98
N LEU A 134 -11.41 -19.26 -11.22
CA LEU A 134 -12.82 -19.01 -11.49
C LEU A 134 -13.72 -20.14 -10.98
N GLU A 135 -13.28 -21.40 -11.09
CA GLU A 135 -14.00 -22.56 -10.54
C GLU A 135 -14.12 -22.46 -9.02
N SER A 136 -13.00 -22.15 -8.34
CA SER A 136 -12.99 -21.95 -6.88
C SER A 136 -13.94 -20.82 -6.48
N ALA A 137 -13.82 -19.64 -7.11
CA ALA A 137 -14.66 -18.49 -6.80
C ALA A 137 -16.16 -18.77 -7.07
N TYR A 138 -16.47 -19.54 -8.12
CA TYR A 138 -17.84 -19.99 -8.38
C TYR A 138 -18.34 -20.96 -7.30
N GLY A 139 -17.48 -21.88 -6.85
CA GLY A 139 -17.76 -22.79 -5.74
C GLY A 139 -18.09 -22.04 -4.44
N ASP A 140 -17.27 -21.05 -4.08
CA ASP A 140 -17.47 -20.21 -2.90
C ASP A 140 -18.80 -19.46 -2.97
N LEU A 141 -19.17 -18.96 -4.17
CA LEU A 141 -20.46 -18.31 -4.40
C LEU A 141 -21.65 -19.25 -4.20
N VAL A 142 -21.56 -20.47 -4.76
CA VAL A 142 -22.59 -21.51 -4.62
C VAL A 142 -22.75 -21.92 -3.16
N GLU A 143 -21.63 -22.11 -2.44
CA GLU A 143 -21.62 -22.47 -1.03
C GLU A 143 -22.24 -21.36 -0.18
N PHE A 144 -21.83 -20.10 -0.39
CA PHE A 144 -22.35 -18.95 0.33
C PHE A 144 -23.86 -18.81 0.18
N PHE A 145 -24.36 -18.70 -1.05
CA PHE A 145 -25.79 -18.50 -1.29
C PHE A 145 -26.60 -19.72 -0.86
N GLY A 146 -26.06 -20.93 -1.02
CA GLY A 146 -26.67 -22.16 -0.53
C GLY A 146 -26.83 -22.17 0.99
N ALA A 147 -25.75 -21.88 1.72
CA ALA A 147 -25.75 -21.85 3.18
C ALA A 147 -26.60 -20.71 3.76
N ALA A 148 -26.61 -19.54 3.11
CA ALA A 148 -27.47 -18.42 3.49
C ALA A 148 -28.95 -18.76 3.30
N ALA A 149 -29.32 -19.32 2.13
CA ALA A 149 -30.68 -19.73 1.83
C ALA A 149 -31.18 -20.83 2.79
N ASP A 150 -30.37 -21.86 3.06
CA ASP A 150 -30.75 -22.97 3.95
C ASP A 150 -30.99 -22.51 5.40
N ARG A 151 -30.49 -21.31 5.76
CA ARG A 151 -30.66 -20.68 7.07
C ARG A 151 -31.67 -19.55 7.09
N GLY A 152 -32.31 -19.23 5.95
CA GLY A 152 -33.24 -18.10 5.83
C GLY A 152 -32.57 -16.75 6.09
N LEU A 153 -31.32 -16.59 5.66
CA LEU A 153 -30.58 -15.32 5.77
C LEU A 153 -30.71 -14.51 4.47
N GLY A 154 -30.70 -13.20 4.62
CA GLY A 154 -30.35 -12.29 3.53
C GLY A 154 -28.81 -12.15 3.42
N ALA A 155 -28.34 -11.14 2.71
CA ALA A 155 -26.91 -10.88 2.58
C ALA A 155 -26.58 -9.40 2.43
N PHE A 156 -25.38 -9.01 2.85
CA PHE A 156 -24.73 -7.80 2.38
C PHE A 156 -23.74 -8.15 1.27
N MET A 157 -23.61 -7.25 0.31
CA MET A 157 -22.58 -7.27 -0.73
C MET A 157 -21.83 -5.95 -0.68
N THR A 158 -20.51 -5.99 -0.54
CA THR A 158 -19.68 -4.78 -0.52
C THR A 158 -18.77 -4.70 -1.74
N PHE A 159 -18.48 -3.47 -2.15
CA PHE A 159 -17.49 -3.15 -3.17
C PHE A 159 -16.36 -2.33 -2.54
N THR A 160 -15.25 -2.99 -2.22
CA THR A 160 -14.08 -2.32 -1.64
C THR A 160 -13.04 -2.06 -2.72
N ALA A 161 -12.63 -0.80 -2.88
CA ALA A 161 -11.46 -0.49 -3.70
C ALA A 161 -10.21 -0.92 -2.92
N GLY A 162 -9.74 -2.15 -3.14
CA GLY A 162 -8.49 -2.62 -2.58
C GLY A 162 -7.32 -1.97 -3.32
N ALA A 163 -6.91 -0.79 -2.84
CA ALA A 163 -5.67 -0.18 -3.25
C ALA A 163 -4.53 -0.93 -2.56
N ASP A 164 -3.69 -1.62 -3.32
CA ASP A 164 -2.44 -2.18 -2.80
C ASP A 164 -1.57 -1.03 -2.29
N VAL A 165 -1.46 -0.92 -0.97
CA VAL A 165 -0.70 0.13 -0.27
C VAL A 165 0.80 0.07 -0.63
N ASN A 166 1.27 -1.08 -1.10
CA ASN A 166 2.64 -1.34 -1.54
C ASN A 166 2.78 -1.38 -3.07
N ALA A 167 1.76 -0.94 -3.81
CA ALA A 167 1.78 -0.91 -5.27
C ALA A 167 3.02 -0.17 -5.76
N ARG A 168 3.79 -0.82 -6.63
CA ARG A 168 5.02 -0.25 -7.17
C ARG A 168 4.75 0.46 -8.48
N PHE A 169 5.33 1.64 -8.63
CA PHE A 169 5.37 2.32 -9.92
C PHE A 169 6.06 1.45 -10.97
N THR A 170 5.47 1.35 -12.16
CA THR A 170 6.04 0.62 -13.30
C THR A 170 6.72 1.61 -14.25
N GLY A 171 8.04 1.74 -14.16
CA GLY A 171 8.80 2.64 -15.02
C GLY A 171 10.29 2.68 -14.67
N ALA A 172 10.86 3.88 -14.65
CA ALA A 172 12.29 4.09 -14.39
C ALA A 172 12.72 3.87 -12.93
N HIS A 173 11.75 3.79 -12.01
CA HIS A 173 11.92 3.54 -10.58
C HIS A 173 10.80 2.60 -10.10
N ARG A 174 10.88 2.14 -8.85
CA ARG A 174 9.96 1.14 -8.27
C ARG A 174 9.31 1.64 -6.96
N GLU A 175 9.16 2.95 -6.86
CA GLU A 175 8.59 3.63 -5.69
C GLU A 175 7.18 3.15 -5.37
N THR A 176 6.89 3.07 -4.08
CA THR A 176 5.57 2.80 -3.49
C THR A 176 4.91 4.12 -3.06
N PRO A 177 3.59 4.17 -2.81
CA PRO A 177 2.94 5.36 -2.24
C PRO A 177 3.67 5.96 -1.03
N LEU A 178 4.29 5.12 -0.20
CA LEU A 178 5.06 5.57 0.97
C LEU A 178 6.31 6.37 0.59
N HIS A 179 6.98 6.04 -0.52
CA HIS A 179 8.09 6.85 -1.05
C HIS A 179 7.62 8.25 -1.46
N TRP A 180 6.47 8.35 -2.13
CA TRP A 180 5.90 9.64 -2.56
C TRP A 180 5.47 10.51 -1.38
N ALA A 181 4.85 9.92 -0.35
CA ALA A 181 4.52 10.65 0.88
C ALA A 181 5.78 11.13 1.61
N ALA A 182 6.82 10.30 1.63
CA ALA A 182 8.11 10.62 2.23
C ALA A 182 8.85 11.76 1.50
N SER A 183 8.84 11.77 0.16
CA SER A 183 9.53 12.77 -0.67
C SER A 183 8.79 14.12 -0.78
N THR A 184 7.54 14.20 -0.31
CA THR A 184 6.71 15.42 -0.30
C THR A 184 6.48 16.02 1.09
N ASP A 185 7.06 15.42 2.13
CA ASP A 185 6.88 15.80 3.55
C ASP A 185 5.42 15.71 4.06
N ASP A 186 4.60 14.86 3.43
CA ASP A 186 3.20 14.61 3.81
C ASP A 186 3.09 13.59 4.94
N VAL A 187 3.33 14.05 6.17
CA VAL A 187 3.25 13.22 7.39
C VAL A 187 1.88 12.55 7.57
N PRO A 188 0.72 13.23 7.39
CA PRO A 188 -0.58 12.58 7.48
C PRO A 188 -0.77 11.41 6.52
N VAL A 189 -0.42 11.57 5.24
CA VAL A 189 -0.52 10.47 4.25
C VAL A 189 0.47 9.37 4.60
N LEU A 190 1.69 9.73 5.02
CA LEU A 190 2.69 8.77 5.46
C LEU A 190 2.20 7.89 6.62
N ASP A 191 1.59 8.51 7.65
CA ASP A 191 1.04 7.77 8.79
C ASP A 191 -0.12 6.86 8.37
N ALA A 192 -1.05 7.35 7.54
CA ALA A 192 -2.15 6.54 7.03
C ALA A 192 -1.66 5.32 6.24
N LEU A 193 -0.64 5.50 5.37
CA LEU A 193 -0.05 4.39 4.62
C LEU A 193 0.61 3.36 5.54
N LEU A 194 1.33 3.79 6.57
CA LEU A 194 1.95 2.88 7.54
C LEU A 194 0.92 2.15 8.39
N ASP A 195 -0.18 2.81 8.76
CA ASP A 195 -1.29 2.21 9.50
C ASP A 195 -2.03 1.17 8.65
N LEU A 196 -2.06 1.36 7.32
CA LEU A 196 -2.56 0.39 6.34
C LEU A 196 -1.55 -0.71 5.96
N GLY A 197 -0.39 -0.78 6.62
CA GLY A 197 0.58 -1.85 6.40
C GLY A 197 1.56 -1.61 5.23
N ALA A 198 1.82 -0.36 4.85
CA ALA A 198 2.90 -0.04 3.94
C ALA A 198 4.25 -0.56 4.48
N ASP A 199 5.04 -1.20 3.62
CA ASP A 199 6.38 -1.66 3.94
C ASP A 199 7.32 -0.45 4.10
N ILE A 200 7.62 -0.15 5.36
CA ILE A 200 8.49 0.96 5.76
C ILE A 200 9.94 0.81 5.24
N GLU A 201 10.33 -0.40 4.85
CA GLU A 201 11.66 -0.73 4.32
C GLU A 201 11.63 -1.03 2.81
N ALA A 202 10.51 -0.76 2.12
CA ALA A 202 10.37 -0.98 0.69
C ALA A 202 11.51 -0.29 -0.08
N ASP A 203 12.18 -1.00 -0.98
CA ASP A 203 13.21 -0.44 -1.84
C ASP A 203 12.64 0.26 -3.09
N GLY A 204 13.50 0.91 -3.87
CA GLY A 204 13.16 1.36 -5.22
C GLY A 204 12.91 2.86 -5.39
N ALA A 205 13.29 3.68 -4.40
CA ALA A 205 13.41 5.13 -4.50
C ALA A 205 14.11 5.60 -5.79
N VAL A 206 13.73 6.77 -6.30
CA VAL A 206 14.38 7.38 -7.48
C VAL A 206 15.88 7.58 -7.26
N ILE A 207 16.30 7.90 -6.04
CA ILE A 207 17.70 8.15 -5.71
C ILE A 207 18.31 6.89 -5.08
N GLY A 208 19.19 6.22 -5.84
CA GLY A 208 19.97 5.09 -5.34
C GLY A 208 19.18 3.83 -5.02
N GLY A 209 17.88 3.77 -5.35
CA GLY A 209 17.02 2.61 -5.09
C GLY A 209 16.76 2.36 -3.59
N GLY A 210 16.93 3.38 -2.75
CA GLY A 210 16.76 3.31 -1.30
C GLY A 210 15.31 3.14 -0.83
N THR A 211 15.12 3.31 0.49
CA THR A 211 13.84 3.20 1.20
C THR A 211 13.07 4.53 1.23
N PRO A 212 11.81 4.59 1.70
CA PRO A 212 11.11 5.86 1.92
C PRO A 212 11.90 6.85 2.80
N LEU A 213 12.65 6.34 3.80
CA LEU A 213 13.53 7.17 4.62
C LEU A 213 14.69 7.75 3.80
N ALA A 214 15.22 7.00 2.83
CA ALA A 214 16.27 7.50 1.95
C ALA A 214 15.77 8.69 1.11
N ASP A 215 14.57 8.61 0.54
CA ASP A 215 13.96 9.73 -0.19
C ASP A 215 13.72 10.93 0.71
N ALA A 216 13.09 10.73 1.87
CA ALA A 216 12.83 11.83 2.80
C ALA A 216 14.12 12.58 3.16
N VAL A 217 15.22 11.87 3.43
CA VAL A 217 16.51 12.51 3.74
C VAL A 217 17.13 13.16 2.50
N ALA A 218 17.08 12.52 1.33
CA ALA A 218 17.67 13.04 0.09
C ALA A 218 16.99 14.33 -0.39
N PHE A 219 15.67 14.44 -0.21
CA PHE A 219 14.90 15.64 -0.56
C PHE A 219 14.81 16.66 0.57
N GLY A 220 15.37 16.38 1.75
CA GLY A 220 15.33 17.26 2.91
C GLY A 220 13.95 17.38 3.57
N GLN A 221 13.10 16.35 3.42
CA GLN A 221 11.78 16.25 4.04
C GLN A 221 11.89 15.76 5.48
N TRP A 222 12.35 16.66 6.35
CA TRP A 222 12.77 16.34 7.70
C TRP A 222 11.64 15.86 8.61
N ARG A 223 10.37 16.25 8.37
CA ARG A 223 9.25 15.81 9.21
C ARG A 223 8.92 14.35 8.91
N CYS A 224 8.80 13.99 7.64
CA CYS A 224 8.62 12.60 7.22
C CYS A 224 9.82 11.72 7.63
N ALA A 225 11.06 12.19 7.44
CA ALA A 225 12.24 11.42 7.82
C ALA A 225 12.29 11.10 9.32
N ARG A 226 11.98 12.08 10.18
CA ARG A 226 11.86 11.85 11.65
C ARG A 226 10.71 10.92 11.97
N ARG A 227 9.55 11.10 11.32
CA ARG A 227 8.37 10.27 11.55
C ARG A 227 8.60 8.81 11.19
N LEU A 228 9.26 8.52 10.07
CA LEU A 228 9.62 7.16 9.68
C LEU A 228 10.50 6.50 10.75
N VAL A 229 11.49 7.23 11.28
CA VAL A 229 12.35 6.74 12.37
C VAL A 229 11.55 6.47 13.64
N GLU A 230 10.58 7.33 14.00
CA GLU A 230 9.66 7.09 15.12
C GLU A 230 8.78 5.85 14.90
N ARG A 231 8.35 5.61 13.66
CA ARG A 231 7.53 4.44 13.25
C ARG A 231 8.36 3.16 13.10
N GLY A 232 9.68 3.21 13.33
CA GLY A 232 10.55 2.04 13.40
C GLY A 232 11.49 1.84 12.21
N ALA A 233 11.57 2.80 11.28
CA ALA A 233 12.48 2.70 10.15
C ALA A 233 13.94 2.56 10.62
N ARG A 234 14.65 1.64 9.97
CA ARG A 234 16.09 1.47 10.17
C ARG A 234 16.83 2.61 9.48
N THR A 235 17.92 3.03 10.10
CA THR A 235 18.78 4.10 9.57
C THR A 235 20.16 3.56 9.22
N THR A 236 20.68 3.98 8.08
CA THR A 236 22.11 3.95 7.77
C THR A 236 22.84 5.09 8.49
N LEU A 237 24.18 5.09 8.45
CA LEU A 237 25.00 6.14 9.05
C LEU A 237 24.65 7.54 8.49
N TRP A 238 24.51 7.67 7.17
CA TRP A 238 24.24 8.97 6.54
C TRP A 238 22.83 9.49 6.83
N GLN A 239 21.83 8.61 6.94
CA GLN A 239 20.47 8.96 7.36
C GLN A 239 20.43 9.41 8.82
N ALA A 240 21.08 8.64 9.71
CA ALA A 240 21.20 9.00 11.12
C ALA A 240 21.95 10.33 11.30
N ALA A 241 22.98 10.57 10.47
CA ALA A 241 23.76 11.80 10.49
C ALA A 241 22.93 13.02 10.09
N ALA A 242 22.16 12.92 8.99
CA ALA A 242 21.25 13.98 8.54
C ALA A 242 20.16 14.33 9.56
N LEU A 243 19.68 13.32 10.31
CA LEU A 243 18.66 13.50 11.35
C LEU A 243 19.21 13.96 12.70
N GLY A 244 20.53 13.93 12.88
CA GLY A 244 21.16 14.29 14.16
C GLY A 244 20.95 13.22 15.23
N ALA A 245 20.69 11.98 14.85
CA ALA A 245 20.43 10.87 15.76
C ALA A 245 21.75 10.38 16.38
N ALA A 246 22.27 11.13 17.36
CA ALA A 246 23.59 10.93 17.96
C ALA A 246 23.85 9.48 18.42
N ASP A 247 22.88 8.84 19.08
CA ASP A 247 23.00 7.46 19.55
C ASP A 247 23.16 6.47 18.39
N ARG A 248 22.40 6.67 17.30
CA ARG A 248 22.47 5.82 16.10
C ARG A 248 23.76 6.05 15.34
N VAL A 249 24.21 7.31 15.21
CA VAL A 249 25.52 7.66 14.64
C VAL A 249 26.65 7.01 15.43
N ALA A 250 26.60 7.09 16.76
CA ALA A 250 27.60 6.47 17.63
C ALA A 250 27.62 4.95 17.43
N ALA A 251 26.45 4.29 17.43
CA ALA A 251 26.34 2.86 17.20
C ALA A 251 26.93 2.42 15.86
N CYS A 252 26.64 3.14 14.76
CA CYS A 252 27.24 2.88 13.45
C CYS A 252 28.77 3.04 13.46
N LEU A 253 29.29 4.10 14.10
CA LEU A 253 30.73 4.39 14.15
C LEU A 253 31.54 3.45 15.05
N THR A 254 30.88 2.65 15.87
CA THR A 254 31.51 1.64 16.74
C THR A 254 31.13 0.20 16.38
N SER A 255 30.48 0.00 15.23
CA SER A 255 30.14 -1.34 14.73
C SER A 255 31.40 -2.17 14.49
N GLU A 256 31.54 -3.30 15.20
CA GLU A 256 32.64 -4.25 14.98
C GLU A 256 32.41 -5.16 13.78
N THR A 257 31.15 -5.40 13.42
CA THR A 257 30.77 -6.30 12.33
C THR A 257 30.83 -5.65 10.96
N ASP A 258 30.59 -4.34 10.91
CA ASP A 258 30.58 -3.55 9.68
C ASP A 258 30.99 -2.09 9.99
N PRO A 259 32.30 -1.85 10.22
CA PRO A 259 32.79 -0.52 10.54
C PRO A 259 32.75 0.39 9.29
N PRO A 260 32.34 1.67 9.42
CA PRO A 260 32.23 2.57 8.29
C PRO A 260 33.59 2.92 7.70
N THR A 261 33.63 3.06 6.37
CA THR A 261 34.81 3.50 5.64
C THR A 261 35.02 5.01 5.79
N ALA A 262 36.19 5.51 5.36
CA ALA A 262 36.45 6.94 5.30
C ALA A 262 35.48 7.68 4.35
N GLU A 263 35.04 7.01 3.28
CA GLU A 263 34.05 7.54 2.34
C GLU A 263 32.67 7.63 3.01
N ASP A 264 32.26 6.61 3.78
CA ASP A 264 31.00 6.64 4.54
C ASP A 264 30.98 7.78 5.57
N ILE A 265 32.08 7.99 6.29
CA ILE A 265 32.20 9.09 7.26
C ILE A 265 32.14 10.44 6.55
N THR A 266 32.77 10.57 5.39
CA THR A 266 32.75 11.80 4.57
C THR A 266 31.34 12.08 4.04
N ASN A 267 30.66 11.07 3.49
CA ASN A 267 29.28 11.19 3.04
C ASN A 267 28.33 11.53 4.20
N ALA A 268 28.51 10.90 5.37
CA ALA A 268 27.73 11.20 6.56
C ALA A 268 27.96 12.63 7.06
N LEU A 269 29.19 13.15 7.00
CA LEU A 269 29.50 14.54 7.33
C LEU A 269 28.74 15.49 6.40
N TRP A 270 28.74 15.21 5.10
CA TRP A 270 27.97 15.98 4.12
C TRP A 270 26.47 15.98 4.47
N CYS A 271 25.91 14.81 4.76
CA CYS A 271 24.49 14.65 5.12
C CYS A 271 24.12 15.33 6.44
N ALA A 272 24.99 15.26 7.47
CA ALA A 272 24.80 16.00 8.72
C ALA A 272 24.71 17.51 8.46
N CYS A 273 25.53 18.02 7.54
CA CYS A 273 25.51 19.43 7.19
C CYS A 273 24.27 19.83 6.40
N HIS A 274 23.83 18.98 5.46
CA HIS A 274 22.56 19.16 4.77
C HIS A 274 21.35 19.23 5.72
N GLY A 275 21.34 18.36 6.75
CA GLY A 275 20.32 18.35 7.80
C GLY A 275 20.49 19.37 8.93
N GLY A 276 21.53 20.22 8.88
CA GLY A 276 21.77 21.27 9.89
C GLY A 276 22.30 20.77 11.23
N GLN A 277 22.82 19.54 11.28
CA GLN A 277 23.17 18.83 12.51
C GLN A 277 24.62 19.12 12.93
N ARG A 278 24.85 20.31 13.51
CA ARG A 278 26.19 20.81 13.86
C ARG A 278 26.99 19.85 14.76
N GLU A 279 26.42 19.35 15.84
CA GLU A 279 27.14 18.48 16.79
C GLU A 279 27.57 17.17 16.13
N THR A 280 26.69 16.61 15.29
CA THR A 280 26.97 15.42 14.49
C THR A 280 28.05 15.68 13.45
N ALA A 281 27.99 16.83 12.75
CA ALA A 281 29.01 17.24 11.80
C ALA A 281 30.38 17.41 12.48
N GLU A 282 30.42 18.03 13.66
CA GLU A 282 31.64 18.17 14.46
C GLU A 282 32.20 16.81 14.91
N HIS A 283 31.34 15.85 15.23
CA HIS A 283 31.78 14.49 15.55
C HIS A 283 32.38 13.77 14.34
N LEU A 284 31.72 13.82 13.19
CA LEU A 284 32.15 13.16 11.95
C LEU A 284 33.42 13.79 11.38
N LEU A 285 33.58 15.12 11.48
CA LEU A 285 34.80 15.81 11.11
C LEU A 285 36.00 15.35 11.96
N ARG A 286 35.83 15.20 13.29
CA ARG A 286 36.87 14.64 14.17
C ARG A 286 37.22 13.19 13.85
N ARG A 287 36.32 12.45 13.20
CA ARG A 287 36.57 11.08 12.68
C ARG A 287 37.24 11.08 11.30
N GLY A 288 37.58 12.24 10.75
CA GLY A 288 38.33 12.36 9.51
C GLY A 288 37.46 12.52 8.25
N GLY A 289 36.18 12.86 8.39
CA GLY A 289 35.34 13.20 7.23
C GLY A 289 35.91 14.41 6.47
N ASP A 290 35.99 14.31 5.15
CA ASP A 290 36.50 15.41 4.30
C ASP A 290 35.44 16.52 4.16
N VAL A 291 35.67 17.65 4.82
CA VAL A 291 34.78 18.81 4.82
C VAL A 291 34.67 19.49 3.44
N ASN A 292 35.63 19.27 2.55
CA ASN A 292 35.69 19.86 1.21
C ASN A 292 35.33 18.86 0.10
N TRP A 293 34.82 17.68 0.45
CA TRP A 293 34.33 16.71 -0.52
C TRP A 293 33.18 17.30 -1.33
N VAL A 294 33.31 17.23 -2.66
CA VAL A 294 32.26 17.63 -3.61
C VAL A 294 31.40 16.41 -3.90
N GLY A 295 30.27 16.32 -3.22
CA GLY A 295 29.38 15.17 -3.25
C GLY A 295 28.16 15.35 -4.14
N HIS A 296 27.00 15.12 -3.54
CA HIS A 296 25.69 15.19 -4.19
C HIS A 296 25.41 16.58 -4.75
N ASP A 297 24.73 16.65 -5.89
CA ASP A 297 24.46 17.90 -6.64
C ASP A 297 25.71 18.74 -6.96
N ARG A 298 26.91 18.12 -6.93
CA ARG A 298 28.21 18.80 -7.01
C ARG A 298 28.41 19.88 -5.94
N LEU A 299 27.86 19.66 -4.76
CA LEU A 299 27.95 20.57 -3.62
C LEU A 299 28.94 20.04 -2.58
N THR A 300 29.65 20.96 -1.92
CA THR A 300 30.38 20.65 -0.69
C THR A 300 29.43 20.60 0.50
N ALA A 301 29.91 20.13 1.67
CA ALA A 301 29.14 20.17 2.91
C ALA A 301 28.75 21.61 3.30
N LEU A 302 29.61 22.59 2.99
CA LEU A 302 29.31 24.02 3.17
C LEU A 302 28.16 24.47 2.26
N ASP A 303 28.23 24.14 0.96
CA ASP A 303 27.19 24.55 0.00
C ASP A 303 25.83 23.91 0.33
N ALA A 304 25.84 22.64 0.78
CA ALA A 304 24.63 21.93 1.19
C ALA A 304 23.97 22.58 2.42
N ALA A 305 24.77 22.97 3.42
CA ALA A 305 24.28 23.68 4.60
C ALA A 305 23.73 25.07 4.26
N ASP A 306 24.41 25.81 3.38
CA ASP A 306 23.99 27.14 2.93
C ASP A 306 22.69 27.08 2.12
N ARG A 307 22.60 26.17 1.15
CA ARG A 307 21.38 25.93 0.35
C ARG A 307 20.18 25.56 1.22
N ALA A 308 20.40 24.82 2.31
CA ALA A 308 19.36 24.44 3.26
C ALA A 308 19.05 25.52 4.32
N GLY A 309 19.76 26.66 4.31
CA GLY A 309 19.49 27.81 5.20
C GLY A 309 20.10 27.69 6.60
N HIS A 310 21.07 26.81 6.83
CA HIS A 310 21.67 26.55 8.15
C HIS A 310 22.81 27.54 8.49
N GLY A 311 22.51 28.84 8.55
CA GLY A 311 23.53 29.91 8.63
C GLY A 311 24.52 29.80 9.81
N THR A 312 24.08 29.34 10.98
CA THR A 312 24.98 29.11 12.13
C THR A 312 25.98 27.99 11.87
N LEU A 313 25.54 26.95 11.16
CA LEU A 313 26.40 25.84 10.76
C LEU A 313 27.38 26.27 9.67
N VAL A 314 26.94 27.09 8.70
CA VAL A 314 27.79 27.67 7.66
C VAL A 314 28.95 28.45 8.26
N GLY A 315 28.69 29.32 9.24
CA GLY A 315 29.74 30.07 9.94
C GLY A 315 30.76 29.16 10.60
N TRP A 316 30.30 28.12 11.31
CA TRP A 316 31.20 27.13 11.91
C TRP A 316 32.00 26.32 10.88
N LEU A 317 31.39 25.88 9.77
CA LEU A 317 32.09 25.16 8.71
C LEU A 317 33.24 26.00 8.12
N ARG A 318 33.03 27.31 7.93
CA ARG A 318 34.09 28.23 7.51
C ARG A 318 35.25 28.30 8.50
N GLU A 319 34.96 28.31 9.81
CA GLU A 319 35.99 28.25 10.86
C GLU A 319 36.79 26.94 10.80
N GLN A 320 36.16 25.84 10.36
CA GLN A 320 36.83 24.55 10.12
C GLN A 320 37.58 24.48 8.77
N GLY A 321 37.64 25.59 8.02
CA GLY A 321 38.33 25.64 6.73
C GLY A 321 37.53 25.06 5.55
N ALA A 322 36.21 24.91 5.70
CA ALA A 322 35.34 24.51 4.61
C ALA A 322 35.28 25.58 3.51
N LYS A 323 35.30 25.12 2.27
CA LYS A 323 35.22 25.91 1.05
C LYS A 323 33.99 25.51 0.26
N SER A 324 33.44 26.45 -0.51
CA SER A 324 32.40 26.14 -1.48
C SER A 324 33.00 25.38 -2.67
N ALA A 325 32.17 24.66 -3.41
CA ALA A 325 32.61 23.98 -4.63
C ALA A 325 33.24 24.97 -5.63
N ALA A 326 32.74 26.21 -5.69
CA ALA A 326 33.28 27.27 -6.55
C ALA A 326 34.68 27.75 -6.14
N GLU A 327 35.03 27.64 -4.85
CA GLU A 327 36.35 28.02 -4.32
C GLU A 327 37.40 26.91 -4.45
N LEU A 328 36.99 25.70 -4.83
CA LEU A 328 37.85 24.52 -5.00
C LEU A 328 38.31 24.29 -6.45
N VAL A 329 37.77 25.06 -7.41
CA VAL A 329 38.10 25.00 -8.85
C VAL A 329 39.37 25.78 -9.17
#